data_AF-A0A2K2CIY9-F1
#
_entry.id   AF-A0A2K2CIY9-F1
#
_cell.length_a   1.000
_cell.length_b   1.000
_cell.length_c   1.000
_cell.angle_alpha   90.00
_cell.angle_beta   90.00
_cell.angle_gamma   90.00
#
_symmetry.space_group_name_H-M   'P 1'
#
loop_
_entity.id
_entity.type
_entity.pdbx_description
1 polymer ?
#
loop_
_entity_poly.entity_id
_entity_poly.type
_entity_poly.pdbx_seq_one_letter_code
_entity_poly.pdbx_strand_id
1 'polypeptide(L)'
;RPRIGPGDRIDYRNMSLINRFISEQGKILSRRINRLTLKQQRLITLAIKQARILSFLPFRNYENEKQFQAQSISIITGSRPRKNRHIPQLTQKYSSNRN
;
A
#
# COMPACT_ATOMS: atom_id res chain seq x y z
N ARG A 1 7.55 12.74 -5.01
CA ARG A 1 8.45 12.38 -3.88
C ARG A 1 8.13 13.31 -2.71
N PRO A 2 7.77 12.79 -1.53
CA PRO A 2 7.39 13.63 -0.39
C PRO A 2 8.58 14.44 0.11
N ARG A 3 8.39 15.74 0.34
CA ARG A 3 9.35 16.65 0.97
C ARG A 3 8.74 17.16 2.26
N ILE A 4 9.58 17.40 3.27
CA ILE A 4 9.19 17.95 4.57
C ILE A 4 9.68 19.39 4.60
N GLY A 5 8.75 20.33 4.71
CA GLY A 5 9.04 21.75 4.87
C GLY A 5 9.45 22.11 6.30
N PRO A 6 10.05 23.29 6.52
CA PRO A 6 10.44 23.77 7.85
C PRO A 6 9.24 23.98 8.82
N GLY A 7 8.02 24.12 8.30
CA GLY A 7 6.79 24.21 9.11
C GLY A 7 6.09 22.87 9.36
N ASP A 8 6.57 21.78 8.77
CA ASP A 8 5.92 20.48 8.91
C ASP A 8 6.32 19.82 10.22
N ARG A 9 5.35 19.66 11.13
CA ARG A 9 5.56 18.98 12.40
C ARG A 9 5.51 17.46 12.22
N ILE A 10 6.63 16.79 12.48
CA ILE A 10 6.78 15.33 12.38
C ILE A 10 6.33 14.68 13.69
N ASP A 11 5.02 14.47 13.82
CA ASP A 11 4.39 13.83 14.99
C ASP A 11 3.54 12.63 14.55
N TYR A 12 3.35 11.65 15.44
CA TYR A 12 2.48 10.49 15.24
C TYR A 12 1.00 10.84 14.97
N ARG A 13 0.60 12.08 15.28
CA ARG A 13 -0.76 12.59 15.04
C ARG A 13 -0.97 13.00 13.58
N ASN A 14 0.10 13.34 12.86
CA ASN A 14 0.01 13.81 11.48
C ASN A 14 0.03 12.63 10.49
N MET A 15 -1.11 11.96 10.34
CA MET A 15 -1.25 10.79 9.47
C MET A 15 -1.00 11.11 7.99
N SER A 16 -1.42 12.29 7.52
CA SER A 16 -1.17 12.72 6.14
C SER A 16 0.33 12.78 5.83
N LEU A 17 1.13 13.28 6.76
CA LEU A 17 2.58 13.28 6.61
C LEU A 17 3.17 11.88 6.67
N ILE A 18 2.79 11.09 7.67
CA ILE A 18 3.38 9.78 7.90
C ILE A 18 3.04 8.78 6.79
N ASN A 19 1.81 8.79 6.26
CA ASN A 19 1.36 7.88 5.21
C ASN A 19 2.18 8.01 3.93
N ARG A 20 2.79 9.18 3.67
CA ARG A 20 3.65 9.40 2.51
C ARG A 20 5.00 8.67 2.61
N PHE A 21 5.41 8.24 3.80
CA PHE A 21 6.71 7.61 4.07
C PHE A 21 6.62 6.11 4.38
N ILE A 22 5.42 5.53 4.26
CA ILE A 22 5.20 4.08 4.34
C ILE A 22 4.86 3.53 2.96
N SER A 23 5.17 2.25 2.77
CA SER A 23 4.73 1.51 1.60
C SER A 23 3.28 1.05 1.76
N GLU A 24 2.67 0.61 0.67
CA GLU A 24 1.32 0.03 0.67
C GLU A 24 1.21 -1.23 1.56
N GLN A 25 2.31 -1.96 1.73
CA GLN A 25 2.40 -3.09 2.66
C GLN A 25 2.49 -2.67 4.14
N GLY A 26 2.57 -1.37 4.40
CA GLY A 26 2.78 -0.79 5.73
C GLY A 26 4.24 -0.75 6.17
N LYS A 27 5.22 -1.04 5.29
CA LYS A 27 6.66 -1.02 5.63
C LYS A 27 7.22 0.41 5.58
N ILE A 28 8.18 0.74 6.44
CA ILE A 28 8.81 2.06 6.44
C ILE A 28 9.74 2.18 5.23
N LEU A 29 9.57 3.22 4.41
CA LEU A 29 10.44 3.47 3.26
C LEU A 29 11.82 3.94 3.71
N SER A 30 12.85 3.50 2.98
CA SER A 30 14.23 3.86 3.29
C SER A 30 14.52 5.33 2.99
N ARG A 31 15.51 5.88 3.71
CA ARG A 31 15.96 7.27 3.51
C ARG A 31 16.36 7.58 2.07
N ARG A 32 16.97 6.61 1.36
CA ARG A 32 17.44 6.78 -0.04
C ARG A 32 16.27 7.02 -1.01
N ILE A 33 15.13 6.37 -0.76
CA ILE A 33 13.92 6.51 -1.55
C ILE A 33 13.29 7.88 -1.27
N ASN A 34 13.13 8.21 0.02
CA ASN A 34 12.47 9.43 0.48
C ASN A 34 13.31 10.70 0.26
N ARG A 35 14.64 10.57 0.10
CA ARG A 35 15.61 11.69 -0.01
C ARG A 35 15.51 12.68 1.14
N LEU A 36 15.44 12.14 2.35
CA LEU A 36 15.41 12.92 3.59
C LEU A 36 16.79 13.04 4.22
N THR A 37 16.96 14.06 5.07
CA THR A 37 18.11 14.13 5.98
C THR A 37 18.05 12.99 7.00
N LEU A 38 19.18 12.65 7.61
CA LEU A 38 19.23 11.60 8.64
C LEU A 38 18.36 11.96 9.85
N LYS A 39 18.37 13.24 10.27
CA LYS A 39 17.57 13.75 11.38
C LYS A 39 16.07 13.57 11.10
N GLN A 40 15.60 14.00 9.92
CA GLN A 40 14.21 13.83 9.52
C GLN A 40 13.78 12.36 9.47
N GLN A 41 14.61 11.48 8.91
CA GLN A 41 14.30 10.05 8.87
C GLN A 41 14.16 9.44 10.26
N ARG A 42 15.03 9.81 11.22
CA ARG A 42 14.94 9.36 12.62
C ARG A 42 13.62 9.79 13.26
N LEU A 43 13.23 11.05 13.08
CA LEU A 43 11.97 11.59 13.60
C LEU A 43 10.75 10.88 12.99
N ILE A 44 10.74 10.66 11.67
CA ILE A 44 9.65 9.93 11.00
C ILE A 44 9.57 8.49 11.50
N THR A 45 10.71 7.83 11.66
CA THR A 45 10.74 6.44 12.13
C THR A 45 10.16 6.34 13.55
N LEU A 46 10.47 7.30 14.41
CA LEU A 46 9.91 7.37 15.76
C LEU A 46 8.39 7.61 15.71
N ALA A 47 7.94 8.58 14.92
CA ALA A 47 6.53 8.92 14.77
C ALA A 47 5.70 7.74 14.20
N ILE A 48 6.22 7.02 13.21
CA ILE A 48 5.59 5.81 12.67
C ILE A 48 5.48 4.72 13.73
N LYS A 49 6.55 4.49 14.51
CA LYS A 49 6.53 3.47 15.57
C LYS A 49 5.50 3.78 16.63
N GLN A 50 5.42 5.04 17.06
CA GLN A 50 4.38 5.52 17.98
C GLN A 50 2.98 5.31 17.41
N ALA A 51 2.75 5.70 16.15
CA ALA A 51 1.47 5.53 15.47
C ALA A 51 1.05 4.05 15.37
N ARG A 52 1.99 3.12 15.19
CA ARG A 52 1.71 1.67 15.19
C ARG A 52 1.34 1.13 16.57
N ILE A 53 2.01 1.59 17.63
CA ILE A 53 1.67 1.20 19.02
C ILE A 53 0.27 1.69 19.37
N LEU A 54 -0.11 2.88 18.90
CA LEU A 54 -1.44 3.46 19.10
C LEU A 54 -2.49 2.94 18.11
N SER A 55 -2.17 1.90 17.32
CA SER A 55 -3.08 1.30 16.33
C SER A 55 -3.57 2.22 15.22
N PHE A 56 -2.93 3.38 14.99
CA PHE A 56 -3.23 4.24 13.84
C PHE A 56 -2.69 3.67 12.53
N LEU A 57 -1.63 2.85 12.59
CA LEU A 57 -1.01 2.21 11.44
C LEU A 57 -0.83 0.71 11.65
N PRO A 58 -1.09 -0.11 10.63
CA PRO A 58 -0.83 -1.55 10.70
C PRO A 58 0.68 -1.84 10.66
N PHE A 59 1.08 -2.94 11.30
CA PHE A 59 2.45 -3.46 11.23
C PHE A 59 2.74 -4.14 9.88
N ARG A 60 1.73 -4.82 9.31
CA ARG A 60 1.80 -5.53 8.02
C ARG A 60 0.42 -5.55 7.37
N ASN A 61 0.37 -5.29 6.07
CA ASN A 61 -0.83 -5.47 5.25
C ASN A 61 -0.69 -6.75 4.41
N TYR A 62 -1.29 -7.84 4.88
CA TYR A 62 -1.15 -9.18 4.27
C TYR A 62 -1.82 -9.32 2.90
N GLU A 63 -2.90 -8.58 2.65
CA GLU A 63 -3.64 -8.65 1.39
C GLU A 63 -2.79 -8.21 0.19
N ASN A 64 -1.99 -7.16 0.39
CA ASN A 64 -1.11 -6.64 -0.65
C ASN A 64 0.11 -7.56 -0.86
N GLU A 65 0.57 -8.27 0.18
CA GLU A 65 1.71 -9.19 0.07
C GLU A 65 1.42 -10.36 -0.89
N LYS A 66 0.19 -10.91 -0.89
CA LYS A 66 -0.20 -12.02 -1.78
C LYS A 66 -0.10 -11.63 -3.26
N GLN A 67 -0.50 -10.40 -3.59
CA GLN A 67 -0.48 -9.89 -4.96
C GLN A 67 0.96 -9.71 -5.48
N PHE A 68 1.88 -9.20 -4.66
CA PHE A 68 3.29 -9.07 -5.04
C PHE A 68 4.00 -10.42 -5.13
N GLN A 69 3.69 -11.37 -4.25
CA GLN A 69 4.25 -12.73 -4.32
C GLN A 69 3.85 -13.42 -5.62
N ALA A 70 2.56 -13.38 -5.98
CA ALA A 70 2.07 -13.93 -7.24
C ALA A 70 2.77 -13.31 -8.47
N GLN A 71 2.99 -11.99 -8.45
CA GLN A 71 3.74 -11.30 -9.52
C GLN A 71 5.21 -11.73 -9.58
N SER A 72 5.91 -11.82 -8.44
CA SER A 72 7.31 -12.26 -8.40
C SER A 72 7.50 -13.71 -8.87
N ILE A 73 6.59 -14.61 -8.47
CA ILE A 73 6.61 -16.01 -8.91
C ILE A 73 6.44 -16.07 -10.44
N SER A 74 5.47 -15.34 -11.00
CA SER A 74 5.24 -15.30 -12.45
C SER A 74 6.41 -14.76 -13.28
N ILE A 75 7.21 -13.84 -12.72
CA ILE A 75 8.41 -13.31 -13.37
C ILE A 75 9.54 -14.36 -13.36
N ILE A 76 9.66 -15.13 -12.28
CA ILE A 76 10.68 -16.18 -12.13
C ILE A 76 10.33 -17.42 -12.94
N THR A 77 9.06 -17.82 -12.99
CA THR A 77 8.59 -19.02 -13.69
C THR A 77 8.23 -18.77 -15.16
N GLY A 78 8.38 -17.54 -15.68
CA GLY A 78 8.08 -17.17 -17.07
C GLY A 78 6.60 -17.25 -17.46
N SER A 79 5.70 -17.59 -16.54
CA SER A 79 4.26 -17.74 -16.78
C SER A 79 3.53 -16.44 -16.48
N ARG A 80 3.40 -15.55 -17.49
CA ARG A 80 2.55 -14.35 -17.38
C ARG A 80 1.09 -14.77 -17.11
N PRO A 81 0.46 -14.35 -16.00
CA PRO A 81 -0.96 -14.61 -15.79
C PRO A 81 -1.77 -13.82 -16.81
N ARG A 82 -2.63 -14.51 -17.57
CA ARG A 82 -3.59 -13.86 -18.48
C ARG A 82 -4.50 -12.95 -17.64
N LYS A 83 -4.38 -11.63 -17.81
CA LYS A 83 -5.37 -10.68 -17.27
C LYS A 83 -6.76 -11.09 -17.77
N ASN A 84 -7.68 -11.24 -16.82
CA ASN A 84 -9.10 -11.53 -17.02
C ASN A 84 -9.64 -10.76 -18.23
N ARG A 85 -10.08 -11.50 -19.26
CA ARG A 85 -10.98 -10.96 -20.27
C ARG A 85 -12.30 -10.69 -19.56
N HIS A 86 -12.77 -9.46 -19.65
CA HIS A 86 -14.13 -9.12 -19.26
C HIS A 86 -15.08 -10.03 -20.04
N ILE A 87 -15.93 -10.79 -19.34
CA ILE A 87 -17.02 -11.56 -19.96
C ILE A 87 -18.23 -10.63 -19.97
N PRO A 88 -18.69 -10.10 -21.11
CA PRO A 88 -20.01 -9.49 -21.19
C PRO A 88 -21.02 -10.61 -20.94
N GLN A 89 -21.88 -10.48 -19.92
CA GLN A 89 -22.97 -11.43 -19.73
C GLN A 89 -23.92 -11.30 -20.94
N LEU A 90 -23.94 -12.35 -21.77
CA LEU A 90 -24.87 -12.49 -22.87
C LEU A 90 -26.28 -12.63 -22.28
N THR A 91 -27.17 -11.70 -22.66
CA THR A 91 -28.58 -11.72 -22.26
C THR A 91 -29.22 -13.05 -22.59
N GLN A 92 -29.74 -13.77 -21.60
CA GLN A 92 -30.61 -14.92 -21.83
C GLN A 92 -32.06 -14.51 -21.57
N LYS A 93 -32.76 -14.23 -22.67
CA LYS A 93 -34.21 -14.16 -22.74
C LYS A 93 -34.78 -15.51 -22.33
N TYR A 94 -35.49 -15.59 -21.21
CA TYR A 94 -36.54 -16.57 -20.95
C TYR A 94 -37.47 -16.00 -19.88
N SER A 95 -38.38 -15.11 -20.31
CA SER A 95 -39.63 -14.90 -19.59
C SER A 95 -40.60 -15.96 -20.08
N SER A 96 -40.71 -17.06 -19.34
CA SER A 96 -41.76 -18.05 -19.53
C SER A 96 -42.48 -18.26 -18.21
N ASN A 97 -43.73 -17.79 -18.20
CA ASN A 97 -44.89 -18.29 -17.47
C ASN A 97 -44.64 -19.27 -16.32
N ARG A 98 -45.11 -18.86 -15.14
CA ARG A 98 -45.77 -19.78 -14.22
C ARG A 98 -46.77 -19.02 -13.33
N ASN A 99 -48.04 -19.38 -13.55
CA ASN A 99 -49.25 -19.32 -12.72
C ASN A 99 -49.40 -18.20 -11.68
#